data_AF-A0A935JYI4-F1
#
_entry.id   AF-A0A935JYI4-F1
#
_cell.length_a   1.000
_cell.length_b   1.000
_cell.length_c   1.000
_cell.angle_alpha   90.00
_cell.angle_beta   90.00
_cell.angle_gamma   90.00
#
_symmetry.space_group_name_H-M   'P 1'
#
loop_
_entity.id
_entity.type
_entity.pdbx_description
1 polymer ?
#
loop_
_entity_poly.entity_id
_entity_poly.type
_entity_poly.pdbx_seq_one_letter_code
_entity_poly.pdbx_strand_id
1 'polypeptide(L)'
;MSVSDEHDVLLLNSDTEVADGWLERIHRTAYSSPDIGTVTPFSNNATICSYPAFCQDNMLPDEFTVESLDPLFAEANSGVVIDIPTAVGFCMYIRREVLRKIGLFDVERFGKGYGEENDFCCRASAAGYRNVLAADVFVWHKGNVSFGDSHNERKQKCLETLQQLHPAYIPNVHRHIQADPAREARLRVDFLRWQKRSLPRILFVTHDRGGGTEQHCRELAGLA
;
A
#
# COMPACT_ATOMS: atom_id res chain seq x y z
N MET A 1 -3.17 -24.33 6.36
CA MET A 1 -2.15 -23.34 6.75
C MET A 1 -2.10 -23.34 8.26
N SER A 2 -0.98 -23.69 8.87
CA SER A 2 -0.78 -23.56 10.33
C SER A 2 -0.18 -22.18 10.59
N VAL A 3 -0.68 -21.51 11.63
CA VAL A 3 -0.14 -20.22 12.10
C VAL A 3 0.29 -20.41 13.55
N SER A 4 1.28 -19.62 14.02
CA SER A 4 1.63 -19.60 15.45
C SER A 4 0.39 -19.23 16.29
N ASP A 5 0.19 -19.81 17.47
CA ASP A 5 -0.91 -19.39 18.35
C ASP A 5 -0.55 -18.17 19.21
N GLU A 6 0.73 -17.79 19.26
CA GLU A 6 1.28 -16.81 20.19
C GLU A 6 1.86 -15.55 19.52
N HIS A 7 2.36 -15.67 18.28
CA HIS A 7 3.11 -14.59 17.63
C HIS A 7 2.28 -13.87 16.57
N ASP A 8 2.56 -12.60 16.32
CA ASP A 8 1.99 -11.87 15.18
C ASP A 8 2.35 -12.55 13.84
N VAL A 9 1.60 -12.23 12.78
CA VAL A 9 1.82 -12.80 11.44
C VAL A 9 2.24 -11.70 10.49
N LEU A 10 3.25 -11.99 9.68
CA LEU A 10 3.59 -11.19 8.51
C LEU A 10 3.39 -12.03 7.27
N LEU A 11 2.48 -11.60 6.40
CA LEU A 11 2.35 -12.12 5.06
C LEU A 11 3.30 -11.33 4.16
N LEU A 12 4.18 -12.04 3.47
CA LEU A 12 5.15 -11.44 2.55
C LEU A 12 5.21 -12.29 1.29
N ASN A 13 4.94 -11.67 0.15
CA ASN A 13 5.07 -12.34 -1.14
C ASN A 13 6.52 -12.72 -1.42
N SER A 14 6.72 -13.85 -2.10
CA SER A 14 8.05 -14.39 -2.43
C SER A 14 8.85 -13.54 -3.42
N ASP A 15 8.21 -12.61 -4.12
CA ASP A 15 8.78 -11.71 -5.12
C ASP A 15 8.88 -10.26 -4.60
N THR A 16 9.18 -10.12 -3.31
CA THR A 16 9.42 -8.83 -2.65
C THR A 16 10.90 -8.64 -2.29
N GLU A 17 11.31 -7.38 -2.23
CA GLU A 17 12.63 -6.96 -1.73
C GLU A 17 12.42 -5.93 -0.62
N VAL A 18 13.15 -6.09 0.48
CA VAL A 18 13.02 -5.32 1.72
C VAL A 18 14.37 -4.72 2.09
N ALA A 19 14.35 -3.57 2.75
CA ALA A 19 15.55 -2.90 3.26
C ALA A 19 15.82 -3.20 4.74
N ASP A 20 17.00 -2.86 5.24
CA ASP A 20 17.34 -3.03 6.65
C ASP A 20 16.37 -2.28 7.61
N GLY A 21 15.97 -2.96 8.70
CA GLY A 21 15.12 -2.39 9.75
C GLY A 21 13.63 -2.23 9.40
N TRP A 22 13.20 -2.73 8.24
CA TRP A 22 11.82 -2.59 7.75
C TRP A 22 10.78 -3.21 8.69
N LEU A 23 11.05 -4.43 9.18
CA LEU A 23 10.11 -5.18 10.01
C LEU A 23 9.95 -4.53 11.39
N GLU A 24 11.03 -4.00 11.95
CA GLU A 24 11.03 -3.27 13.21
C GLU A 24 10.17 -2.01 13.12
N ARG A 25 10.19 -1.30 11.99
CA ARG A 25 9.33 -0.12 11.75
C ARG A 25 7.86 -0.51 11.54
N ILE A 26 7.59 -1.60 10.81
CA ILE A 26 6.23 -2.17 10.71
C ILE A 26 5.69 -2.56 12.09
N HIS A 27 6.47 -3.31 12.87
CA HIS A 27 6.10 -3.72 14.22
C HIS A 27 5.84 -2.50 15.13
N ARG A 28 6.72 -1.50 15.08
CA ARG A 28 6.53 -0.25 15.83
C ARG A 28 5.22 0.45 15.46
N THR A 29 4.88 0.49 14.18
CA THR A 29 3.59 1.01 13.71
C THR A 29 2.43 0.19 14.26
N ALA A 30 2.51 -1.14 14.20
CA ALA A 30 1.45 -2.03 14.68
C ALA A 30 1.13 -1.84 16.17
N TYR A 31 2.16 -1.54 16.98
CA TYR A 31 2.04 -1.32 18.42
C TYR A 31 2.01 0.16 18.83
N SER A 32 1.94 1.08 17.87
CA SER A 32 1.81 2.52 18.15
C SER A 32 0.42 2.89 18.70
N SER A 33 -0.59 2.03 18.49
CA SER A 33 -1.93 2.19 19.04
C SER A 33 -2.60 0.81 19.24
N PRO A 34 -3.36 0.59 20.32
CA PRO A 34 -3.96 -0.70 20.62
C PRO A 34 -4.99 -1.14 19.57
N ASP A 35 -5.59 -0.19 18.86
CA ASP A 35 -6.63 -0.41 17.86
C ASP A 35 -6.08 -0.65 16.44
N ILE A 36 -4.76 -0.65 16.22
CA ILE A 36 -4.21 -1.05 14.91
C ILE A 36 -4.25 -2.56 14.80
N GLY A 37 -4.90 -3.07 13.75
CA GLY A 37 -5.00 -4.50 13.51
C GLY A 37 -4.09 -5.02 12.41
N THR A 38 -3.92 -4.23 11.34
CA THR A 38 -3.09 -4.59 10.20
C THR A 38 -2.21 -3.43 9.76
N VAL A 39 -1.02 -3.75 9.26
CA VAL A 39 -0.06 -2.75 8.75
C VAL A 39 0.44 -3.19 7.38
N THR A 40 0.42 -2.26 6.42
CA THR A 40 0.98 -2.41 5.07
C THR A 40 2.01 -1.30 4.83
N PRO A 41 3.18 -1.56 4.22
CA PRO A 41 4.13 -0.52 3.84
C PRO A 41 3.78 0.09 2.46
N PHE A 42 4.46 1.17 2.08
CA PHE A 42 4.46 1.61 0.69
C PHE A 42 5.13 0.57 -0.22
N SER A 43 4.75 0.56 -1.50
CA SER A 43 5.41 -0.25 -2.52
C SER A 43 5.35 0.42 -3.88
N ASN A 44 6.16 -0.06 -4.82
CA ASN A 44 6.04 0.30 -6.23
C ASN A 44 4.78 -0.27 -6.89
N ASN A 45 4.28 -1.42 -6.42
CA ASN A 45 3.09 -2.08 -6.94
C ASN A 45 2.16 -2.55 -5.79
N ALA A 46 1.33 -1.62 -5.30
CA ALA A 46 0.40 -1.89 -4.20
C ALA A 46 -0.88 -1.03 -4.21
N THR A 47 -1.40 -0.65 -5.39
CA THR A 47 -2.68 0.08 -5.53
C THR A 47 -2.76 1.37 -4.67
N ILE A 48 -3.55 1.37 -3.59
CA ILE A 48 -3.69 2.48 -2.64
C ILE A 48 -2.43 2.73 -1.79
N CYS A 49 -1.46 1.82 -1.81
CA CYS A 49 -0.15 1.99 -1.17
C CYS A 49 0.97 2.18 -2.20
N SER A 50 0.64 2.52 -3.46
CA SER A 50 1.63 2.72 -4.53
C SER A 50 2.44 4.01 -4.36
N TYR A 51 3.72 3.93 -4.67
CA TYR A 51 4.68 5.01 -4.75
C TYR A 51 5.58 4.87 -6.00
N PRO A 52 5.93 5.96 -6.71
CA PRO A 52 5.52 7.35 -6.46
C PRO A 52 4.11 7.68 -6.97
N ALA A 53 3.68 7.07 -8.08
CA ALA A 53 2.36 7.33 -8.65
C ALA A 53 1.30 6.48 -7.95
N PHE A 54 0.31 7.16 -7.37
CA PHE A 54 -0.79 6.56 -6.65
C PHE A 54 -1.68 5.71 -7.57
N CYS A 55 -2.13 4.54 -7.09
CA CYS A 55 -2.96 3.59 -7.83
C CYS A 55 -2.37 3.15 -9.19
N GLN A 56 -1.05 3.10 -9.29
CA GLN A 56 -0.33 2.68 -10.49
C GLN A 56 0.77 1.68 -10.16
N ASP A 57 1.18 0.93 -11.17
CA ASP A 57 2.38 0.12 -11.13
C ASP A 57 3.57 1.01 -11.46
N ASN A 58 4.53 1.05 -10.55
CA ASN A 58 5.70 1.89 -10.68
C ASN A 58 6.94 1.03 -10.89
N MET A 59 7.85 1.53 -11.72
CA MET A 59 9.23 1.08 -11.70
C MET A 59 9.94 1.73 -10.51
N LEU A 60 10.97 1.06 -10.00
CA LEU A 60 11.94 1.77 -9.17
C LEU A 60 12.57 2.88 -10.01
N PRO A 61 12.80 4.06 -9.43
CA PRO A 61 13.58 5.08 -10.10
C PRO A 61 14.99 4.58 -10.39
N ASP A 62 15.50 4.84 -11.60
CA ASP A 62 16.74 4.24 -12.11
C ASP A 62 17.97 4.44 -11.20
N GLU A 63 18.00 5.52 -10.41
CA GLU A 63 19.13 5.80 -9.49
C GLU A 63 19.01 5.16 -8.11
N PHE A 64 17.94 4.40 -7.85
CA PHE A 64 17.61 3.89 -6.52
C PHE A 64 17.40 2.38 -6.51
N THR A 65 18.09 1.71 -5.58
CA THR A 65 17.73 0.38 -5.07
C THR A 65 16.78 0.50 -3.88
N VAL A 66 16.17 -0.61 -3.46
CA VAL A 66 15.34 -0.64 -2.24
C VAL A 66 16.13 -0.14 -1.03
N GLU A 67 17.36 -0.61 -0.86
CA GLU A 67 18.25 -0.20 0.23
C GLU A 67 18.63 1.29 0.24
N SER A 68 18.61 1.94 -0.92
CA SER A 68 18.89 3.38 -1.01
C SER A 68 17.64 4.26 -0.90
N LEU A 69 16.46 3.68 -1.20
CA LEU A 69 15.18 4.38 -1.27
C LEU A 69 14.44 4.35 0.06
N ASP A 70 14.32 3.19 0.70
CA ASP A 70 13.60 3.03 1.96
C ASP A 70 14.11 3.95 3.10
N PRO A 71 15.43 4.23 3.25
CA PRO A 71 15.89 5.21 4.22
C PRO A 71 15.29 6.61 4.04
N LEU A 72 14.88 6.98 2.82
CA LEU A 72 14.18 8.25 2.58
C LEU A 72 12.76 8.23 3.13
N PHE A 73 12.08 7.08 3.13
CA PHE A 73 10.78 6.93 3.79
C PHE A 73 10.93 7.07 5.30
N ALA A 74 11.96 6.41 5.87
CA ALA A 74 12.28 6.50 7.29
C ALA A 74 12.55 7.96 7.73
N GLU A 75 13.29 8.72 6.93
CA GLU A 75 13.59 10.14 7.18
C GLU A 75 12.35 11.03 7.00
N ALA A 76 11.64 10.89 5.88
CA ALA A 76 10.52 11.77 5.51
C ALA A 76 9.28 11.62 6.39
N ASN A 77 9.03 10.40 6.87
CA ASN A 77 7.73 9.99 7.39
C ASN A 77 7.81 9.27 8.73
N SER A 78 8.89 9.42 9.50
CA SER A 78 9.09 8.72 10.77
C SER A 78 7.84 8.77 11.67
N GLY A 79 7.28 7.59 12.00
CA GLY A 79 6.09 7.48 12.86
C GLY A 79 4.77 7.97 12.23
N VAL A 80 4.75 8.30 10.94
CA VAL A 80 3.52 8.67 10.23
C VAL A 80 2.72 7.42 9.91
N VAL A 81 1.48 7.38 10.41
CA VAL A 81 0.54 6.27 10.24
C VAL A 81 -0.70 6.81 9.53
N ILE A 82 -1.15 6.12 8.48
CA ILE A 82 -2.28 6.57 7.64
C ILE A 82 -3.35 5.47 7.60
N ASP A 83 -4.58 5.80 7.96
CA ASP A 83 -5.68 4.82 7.89
C ASP A 83 -6.02 4.48 6.43
N ILE A 84 -6.12 3.18 6.14
CA ILE A 84 -6.48 2.63 4.83
C ILE A 84 -7.72 1.74 4.96
N PRO A 85 -8.61 1.69 3.96
CA PRO A 85 -9.83 0.87 4.01
C PRO A 85 -9.54 -0.63 3.99
N THR A 86 -8.37 -1.03 3.49
CA THR A 86 -7.89 -2.41 3.44
C THR A 86 -6.37 -2.43 3.37
N ALA A 87 -5.75 -3.41 4.01
CA ALA A 87 -4.37 -3.77 3.77
C ALA A 87 -4.21 -4.37 2.37
N VAL A 88 -2.96 -4.41 1.89
CA VAL A 88 -2.61 -4.98 0.58
C VAL A 88 -1.76 -6.24 0.81
N GLY A 89 -2.20 -7.37 0.25
CA GLY A 89 -1.69 -8.70 0.59
C GLY A 89 -0.23 -9.01 0.22
N PHE A 90 0.46 -8.15 -0.54
CA PHE A 90 1.88 -8.37 -0.89
C PHE A 90 2.81 -8.30 0.34
N CYS A 91 2.45 -7.44 1.29
CA CYS A 91 3.12 -7.24 2.56
C CYS A 91 2.08 -6.75 3.59
N MET A 92 1.64 -7.67 4.45
CA MET A 92 0.58 -7.43 5.42
C MET A 92 0.96 -8.01 6.77
N TYR A 93 1.24 -7.13 7.73
CA TYR A 93 1.43 -7.50 9.12
C TYR A 93 0.07 -7.54 9.83
N ILE A 94 -0.15 -8.55 10.67
CA ILE A 94 -1.41 -8.81 11.35
C ILE A 94 -1.11 -9.12 12.81
N ARG A 95 -1.67 -8.33 13.73
CA ARG A 95 -1.53 -8.59 15.16
C ARG A 95 -2.28 -9.87 15.55
N ARG A 96 -1.67 -10.67 16.40
CA ARG A 96 -2.20 -11.95 16.91
C ARG A 96 -3.53 -11.78 17.60
N GLU A 97 -3.70 -10.68 18.33
CA GLU A 97 -4.96 -10.34 18.98
C GLU A 97 -6.12 -10.24 18.00
N VAL A 98 -5.89 -9.67 16.81
CA VAL A 98 -6.91 -9.57 15.75
C VAL A 98 -7.27 -10.95 15.24
N LEU A 99 -6.29 -11.79 14.94
CA LEU A 99 -6.53 -13.17 14.49
C LEU A 99 -7.31 -13.98 15.53
N ARG A 100 -7.01 -13.81 16.82
CA ARG A 100 -7.78 -14.43 17.91
C ARG A 100 -9.21 -13.89 17.98
N LYS A 101 -9.41 -12.61 17.69
CA LYS A 101 -10.70 -11.93 17.79
C LYS A 101 -11.63 -12.24 16.62
N ILE A 102 -11.13 -12.25 15.39
CA ILE A 102 -11.94 -12.33 14.17
C ILE A 102 -11.75 -13.62 13.37
N GLY A 103 -10.79 -14.48 13.76
CA GLY A 103 -10.45 -15.69 13.03
C GLY A 103 -9.53 -15.44 11.84
N LEU A 104 -9.28 -16.49 11.05
CA LEU A 104 -8.39 -16.46 9.89
C LEU A 104 -9.11 -15.92 8.63
N PHE A 105 -8.46 -16.05 7.47
CA PHE A 105 -9.05 -15.78 6.17
C PHE A 105 -10.14 -16.82 5.82
N ASP A 106 -11.20 -16.37 5.13
CA ASP A 106 -12.32 -17.21 4.70
C ASP A 106 -11.96 -17.97 3.41
N VAL A 107 -11.24 -19.07 3.57
CA VAL A 107 -10.81 -19.92 2.45
C VAL A 107 -11.99 -20.63 1.77
N GLU A 108 -13.11 -20.82 2.47
CA GLU A 108 -14.30 -21.48 1.92
C GLU A 108 -14.96 -20.61 0.83
N ARG A 109 -15.06 -19.30 1.07
CA ARG A 109 -15.69 -18.37 0.12
C ARG A 109 -14.75 -17.85 -0.97
N PHE A 110 -13.48 -17.57 -0.64
CA PHE A 110 -12.53 -16.94 -1.57
C PHE A 110 -11.56 -17.94 -2.25
N GLY A 111 -11.33 -19.11 -1.65
CA GLY A 111 -10.49 -20.15 -2.22
C GLY A 111 -9.00 -19.76 -2.30
N LYS A 112 -8.35 -20.04 -3.42
CA LYS A 112 -6.92 -19.78 -3.69
C LYS A 112 -6.59 -18.31 -4.06
N GLY A 113 -7.13 -17.34 -3.33
CA GLY A 113 -6.80 -15.90 -3.48
C GLY A 113 -7.87 -14.99 -4.08
N TYR A 114 -7.62 -13.68 -3.94
CA TYR A 114 -8.46 -12.51 -4.25
C TYR A 114 -9.64 -12.33 -3.29
N GLY A 115 -9.61 -11.25 -2.52
CA GLY A 115 -10.73 -10.75 -1.72
C GLY A 115 -10.75 -11.24 -0.28
N GLU A 116 -9.99 -12.30 0.06
CA GLU A 116 -9.87 -12.79 1.43
C GLU A 116 -9.22 -11.78 2.37
N GLU A 117 -8.24 -11.04 1.87
CA GLU A 117 -7.55 -9.99 2.61
C GLU A 117 -8.47 -8.78 2.81
N ASN A 118 -9.31 -8.47 1.82
CA ASN A 118 -10.28 -7.39 1.90
C ASN A 118 -11.41 -7.74 2.87
N ASP A 119 -11.93 -8.97 2.83
CA ASP A 119 -12.89 -9.47 3.81
C ASP A 119 -12.31 -9.41 5.23
N PHE A 120 -11.08 -9.86 5.41
CA PHE A 120 -10.40 -9.79 6.70
C PHE A 120 -10.30 -8.36 7.21
N CYS A 121 -9.90 -7.41 6.37
CA CYS A 121 -9.80 -6.00 6.74
C CYS A 121 -11.16 -5.39 7.09
N CYS A 122 -12.23 -5.79 6.40
CA CYS A 122 -13.59 -5.37 6.72
C CYS A 122 -14.05 -5.94 8.07
N ARG A 123 -13.80 -7.24 8.33
CA ARG A 123 -14.09 -7.86 9.63
C ARG A 123 -13.29 -7.24 10.78
N ALA A 124 -12.01 -6.92 10.54
CA ALA A 124 -11.17 -6.22 11.51
C ALA A 124 -11.75 -4.84 11.84
N SER A 125 -12.15 -4.08 10.81
CA SER A 125 -12.80 -2.76 10.97
C SER A 125 -14.11 -2.86 11.74
N ALA A 126 -14.95 -3.85 11.43
CA ALA A 126 -16.21 -4.09 12.15
C ALA A 126 -15.99 -4.50 13.62
N ALA A 127 -14.82 -5.07 13.95
CA ALA A 127 -14.41 -5.40 15.31
C ALA A 127 -13.71 -4.23 16.04
N GLY A 128 -13.60 -3.05 15.41
CA GLY A 128 -13.00 -1.85 16.01
C GLY A 128 -11.50 -1.67 15.75
N TYR A 129 -10.91 -2.46 14.85
CA TYR A 129 -9.50 -2.32 14.49
C TYR A 129 -9.30 -1.48 13.22
N ARG A 130 -8.21 -0.72 13.17
CA ARG A 130 -7.77 0.04 12.01
C ARG A 130 -6.81 -0.79 11.16
N ASN A 131 -6.95 -0.66 9.84
CA ASN A 131 -5.95 -1.08 8.88
C ASN A 131 -5.14 0.15 8.51
N VAL A 132 -3.81 0.09 8.58
CA VAL A 132 -2.97 1.27 8.40
C VAL A 132 -1.82 1.05 7.43
N LEU A 133 -1.41 2.15 6.81
CA LEU A 133 -0.17 2.29 6.06
C LEU A 133 0.94 2.81 6.98
N ALA A 134 2.05 2.07 7.08
CA ALA A 134 3.29 2.55 7.67
C ALA A 134 4.03 3.41 6.64
N ALA A 135 3.93 4.74 6.76
CA ALA A 135 4.43 5.65 5.75
C ALA A 135 5.97 5.80 5.75
N ASP A 136 6.65 5.25 6.76
CA ASP A 136 8.10 5.23 6.94
C ASP A 136 8.76 3.90 6.51
N VAL A 137 8.04 3.06 5.76
CA VAL A 137 8.55 1.80 5.23
C VAL A 137 8.21 1.66 3.76
N PHE A 138 9.19 1.27 2.95
CA PHE A 138 9.01 0.89 1.56
C PHE A 138 9.47 -0.56 1.33
N VAL A 139 8.62 -1.34 0.67
CA VAL A 139 8.91 -2.71 0.24
C VAL A 139 8.67 -2.80 -1.26
N TRP A 140 9.69 -3.20 -2.01
CA TRP A 140 9.52 -3.42 -3.43
C TRP A 140 8.79 -4.73 -3.67
N HIS A 141 7.93 -4.74 -4.68
CA HIS A 141 7.16 -5.89 -5.10
C HIS A 141 7.24 -5.99 -6.62
N LYS A 142 7.78 -7.10 -7.12
CA LYS A 142 7.90 -7.33 -8.56
C LYS A 142 6.55 -7.26 -9.26
N GLY A 143 5.53 -7.84 -8.61
CA GLY A 143 4.11 -7.68 -8.95
C GLY A 143 3.87 -7.74 -10.45
N ASN A 144 3.99 -8.92 -11.06
CA ASN A 144 3.64 -9.17 -12.47
C ASN A 144 3.52 -10.68 -12.80
N VAL A 145 3.51 -11.55 -11.79
CA VAL A 145 3.47 -13.02 -11.96
C VAL A 145 2.13 -13.61 -11.50
N SER A 146 1.21 -12.77 -11.04
CA SER A 146 -0.04 -13.24 -10.42
C SER A 146 -1.15 -13.38 -11.46
N PHE A 147 -1.01 -14.47 -12.23
CA PHE A 147 -2.06 -15.23 -12.90
C PHE A 147 -2.77 -14.60 -14.12
N GLY A 148 -2.61 -15.24 -15.29
CA GLY A 148 -3.11 -14.80 -16.60
C GLY A 148 -4.63 -14.84 -16.82
N ASP A 149 -5.07 -14.78 -18.09
CA ASP A 149 -6.44 -14.47 -18.55
C ASP A 149 -7.62 -15.25 -17.92
N SER A 150 -7.38 -16.41 -17.30
CA SER A 150 -8.39 -17.15 -16.54
C SER A 150 -8.82 -16.49 -15.22
N HIS A 151 -8.21 -15.35 -14.85
CA HIS A 151 -8.44 -14.66 -13.58
C HIS A 151 -9.64 -13.72 -13.52
N ASN A 152 -10.12 -13.20 -14.66
CA ASN A 152 -11.16 -12.18 -14.64
C ASN A 152 -12.46 -12.70 -14.02
N GLU A 153 -12.90 -13.92 -14.37
CA GLU A 153 -14.13 -14.51 -13.81
C GLU A 153 -14.00 -14.81 -12.31
N ARG A 154 -12.85 -15.35 -11.88
CA ARG A 154 -12.63 -15.68 -10.48
C ARG A 154 -12.54 -14.44 -9.61
N LYS A 155 -11.78 -13.43 -10.06
CA LYS A 155 -11.68 -12.12 -9.40
C LYS A 155 -13.06 -11.46 -9.33
N GLN A 156 -13.83 -11.52 -10.41
CA GLN A 156 -15.19 -10.98 -10.46
C GLN A 156 -16.10 -11.66 -9.42
N LYS A 157 -16.10 -13.00 -9.35
CA LYS A 157 -16.88 -13.74 -8.35
C LYS A 157 -16.47 -13.40 -6.91
N CYS A 158 -15.18 -13.23 -6.65
CA CYS A 158 -14.68 -12.83 -5.34
C CYS A 158 -15.10 -11.40 -4.99
N LEU A 159 -15.07 -10.48 -5.96
CA LEU A 159 -15.58 -9.12 -5.79
C LEU A 159 -17.08 -9.08 -5.51
N GLU A 160 -17.88 -9.90 -6.20
CA GLU A 160 -19.32 -10.04 -5.95
C GLU A 160 -19.59 -10.58 -4.55
N THR A 161 -18.86 -11.61 -4.13
CA THR A 161 -18.93 -12.16 -2.77
C THR A 161 -18.57 -11.09 -1.74
N LEU A 162 -17.49 -10.35 -1.96
CA LEU A 162 -17.05 -9.27 -1.09
C LEU A 162 -18.10 -8.16 -1.00
N GLN A 163 -18.73 -7.80 -2.11
CA GLN A 163 -19.79 -6.79 -2.14
C GLN A 163 -21.05 -7.24 -1.39
N GLN A 164 -21.39 -8.52 -1.46
CA GLN A 164 -22.52 -9.09 -0.70
C GLN A 164 -22.24 -9.08 0.81
N LEU A 165 -21.01 -9.42 1.22
CA LEU A 165 -20.61 -9.47 2.63
C LEU A 165 -20.38 -8.08 3.23
N HIS A 166 -19.77 -7.18 2.46
CA HIS A 166 -19.34 -5.85 2.90
C HIS A 166 -19.78 -4.76 1.90
N PRO A 167 -21.07 -4.38 1.85
CA PRO A 167 -21.58 -3.43 0.85
C PRO A 167 -20.91 -2.06 0.85
N ALA A 168 -20.35 -1.65 2.00
CA ALA A 168 -19.65 -0.37 2.16
C ALA A 168 -18.19 -0.40 1.66
N TYR A 169 -17.61 -1.58 1.38
CA TYR A 169 -16.21 -1.73 1.02
C TYR A 169 -15.83 -0.90 -0.21
N ILE A 170 -16.52 -1.12 -1.33
CA ILE A 170 -16.22 -0.42 -2.60
C ILE A 170 -16.40 1.10 -2.46
N PRO A 171 -17.50 1.64 -1.88
CA PRO A 171 -17.60 3.07 -1.60
C PRO A 171 -16.47 3.63 -0.72
N ASN A 172 -16.02 2.88 0.29
CA ASN A 172 -14.94 3.31 1.17
C ASN A 172 -13.59 3.38 0.44
N VAL A 173 -13.30 2.39 -0.41
CA VAL A 173 -12.10 2.40 -1.26
C VAL A 173 -12.12 3.59 -2.22
N HIS A 174 -13.24 3.86 -2.89
CA HIS A 174 -13.37 5.02 -3.78
C HIS A 174 -13.17 6.34 -3.04
N ARG A 175 -13.76 6.50 -1.85
CA ARG A 175 -13.55 7.70 -1.02
C ARG A 175 -12.09 7.88 -0.64
N HIS A 176 -11.41 6.79 -0.27
CA HIS A 176 -9.99 6.82 0.04
C HIS A 176 -9.15 7.23 -1.17
N ILE A 177 -9.44 6.68 -2.36
CA ILE A 177 -8.75 7.04 -3.60
C ILE A 177 -8.96 8.53 -3.93
N GLN A 178 -10.18 9.05 -3.77
CA GLN A 178 -10.46 10.47 -4.02
C GLN A 178 -9.78 11.41 -3.02
N ALA A 179 -9.68 10.99 -1.76
CA ALA A 179 -9.06 11.80 -0.71
C ALA A 179 -7.52 11.77 -0.75
N ASP A 180 -6.94 10.64 -1.19
CA ASP A 180 -5.50 10.41 -1.28
C ASP A 180 -4.72 10.90 -0.03
N PRO A 181 -5.02 10.35 1.17
CA PRO A 181 -4.42 10.84 2.41
C PRO A 181 -2.90 10.66 2.47
N ALA A 182 -2.36 9.74 1.66
CA ALA A 182 -0.93 9.46 1.57
C ALA A 182 -0.16 10.42 0.63
N ARG A 183 -0.83 11.38 -0.02
CA ARG A 183 -0.21 12.33 -0.93
C ARG A 183 0.98 13.07 -0.34
N GLU A 184 0.82 13.63 0.86
CA GLU A 184 1.90 14.38 1.51
C GLU A 184 3.10 13.49 1.85
N ALA A 185 2.85 12.26 2.31
CA ALA A 185 3.90 11.31 2.64
C ALA A 185 4.75 10.95 1.41
N ARG A 186 4.11 10.77 0.24
CA ARG A 186 4.82 10.52 -1.02
C ARG A 186 5.62 11.75 -1.46
N LEU A 187 5.04 12.94 -1.39
CA LEU A 187 5.71 14.19 -1.76
C LEU A 187 6.96 14.45 -0.91
N ARG A 188 6.94 14.18 0.40
CA ARG A 188 8.13 14.34 1.26
C ARG A 188 9.28 13.45 0.80
N VAL A 189 9.00 12.21 0.42
CA VAL A 189 10.00 11.29 -0.14
C VAL A 189 10.52 11.79 -1.49
N ASP A 190 9.64 12.28 -2.36
CA ASP A 190 10.04 12.87 -3.65
C ASP A 190 10.98 14.07 -3.46
N PHE A 191 10.71 14.95 -2.50
CA PHE A 191 11.60 16.07 -2.17
C PHE A 191 13.00 15.59 -1.75
N LEU A 192 13.10 14.59 -0.88
CA LEU A 192 14.40 14.04 -0.48
C LEU A 192 15.12 13.39 -1.66
N ARG A 193 14.41 12.65 -2.52
CA ARG A 193 15.00 12.08 -3.75
C ARG A 193 15.53 13.16 -4.69
N TRP A 194 14.77 14.22 -4.92
CA TRP A 194 15.18 15.32 -5.79
C TRP A 194 16.36 16.11 -5.21
N GLN A 195 16.47 16.25 -3.89
CA GLN A 195 17.62 16.88 -3.24
C GLN A 195 18.93 16.11 -3.47
N LYS A 196 18.86 14.80 -3.66
CA LYS A 196 20.04 13.97 -3.96
C LYS A 196 20.51 14.08 -5.42
N ARG A 197 19.68 14.64 -6.32
CA ARG A 197 20.07 14.86 -7.72
C ARG A 197 20.89 16.14 -7.86
N SER A 198 21.95 16.08 -8.66
CA SER A 198 22.81 17.23 -8.99
C SER A 198 22.24 18.12 -10.10
N LEU A 199 21.14 17.72 -10.72
CA LEU A 199 20.53 18.44 -11.83
C LEU A 199 19.80 19.72 -11.37
N PRO A 200 19.75 20.77 -12.21
CA PRO A 200 18.89 21.93 -11.99
C PRO A 200 17.41 21.50 -11.81
N ARG A 201 16.70 22.17 -10.90
CA ARG A 201 15.28 21.89 -10.62
C ARG A 201 14.44 23.02 -11.21
N ILE A 202 13.45 22.67 -12.02
CA ILE A 202 12.53 23.61 -12.65
C ILE A 202 11.12 23.32 -12.13
N LEU A 203 10.45 24.33 -11.56
CA LEU A 203 9.07 24.24 -11.11
C LEU A 203 8.16 24.97 -12.10
N PHE A 204 7.27 24.23 -12.74
CA PHE A 204 6.18 24.80 -13.54
C PHE A 204 4.95 24.96 -12.66
N VAL A 205 4.42 26.18 -12.54
CA VAL A 205 3.18 26.47 -11.81
C VAL A 205 2.08 26.77 -12.83
N THR A 206 1.05 25.93 -12.87
CA THR A 206 -0.11 26.07 -13.76
C THR A 206 -1.41 25.84 -12.97
N HIS A 207 -2.54 26.30 -13.50
CA HIS A 207 -3.86 26.00 -12.95
C HIS A 207 -4.32 24.58 -13.34
N ASP A 208 -5.28 24.04 -12.59
CA ASP A 208 -5.86 22.69 -12.78
C ASP A 208 -6.93 22.60 -13.88
N ARG A 209 -7.19 23.68 -14.62
CA ARG A 209 -8.22 23.74 -15.67
C ARG A 209 -7.84 23.05 -16.99
N GLY A 210 -6.66 22.44 -17.07
CA GLY A 210 -6.16 21.81 -18.28
C GLY A 210 -5.78 22.77 -19.42
N GLY A 211 -5.62 22.22 -20.63
CA GLY A 211 -5.39 22.96 -21.86
C GLY A 211 -3.92 23.01 -22.33
N GLY A 212 -3.66 23.85 -23.34
CA GLY A 212 -2.35 23.90 -24.03
C GLY A 212 -1.18 24.27 -23.12
N THR A 213 -1.38 25.11 -22.10
CA THR A 213 -0.32 25.45 -21.13
C THR A 213 0.10 24.24 -20.30
N GLU A 214 -0.86 23.45 -19.81
CA GLU A 214 -0.54 22.23 -19.06
C GLU A 214 0.16 21.21 -19.95
N GLN A 215 -0.34 21.01 -21.17
CA GLN A 215 0.29 20.11 -22.13
C GLN A 215 1.74 20.54 -22.43
N HIS A 216 1.99 21.82 -22.69
CA HIS A 216 3.33 22.34 -22.97
C HIS A 216 4.28 22.16 -21.78
N CYS A 217 3.82 22.42 -20.55
CA CYS A 217 4.62 22.14 -19.35
C CYS A 217 4.97 20.66 -19.21
N ARG A 218 4.04 19.75 -19.50
CA ARG A 218 4.29 18.29 -19.49
C ARG A 218 5.29 17.88 -20.58
N GLU A 219 5.17 18.44 -21.78
CA GLU A 219 6.12 18.21 -22.87
C GLU A 219 7.54 18.66 -22.49
N LEU A 220 7.69 19.87 -21.94
CA LEU A 220 8.98 20.36 -21.45
C LEU A 220 9.56 19.49 -20.33
N ALA A 221 8.72 19.01 -19.41
CA ALA A 221 9.14 18.11 -18.33
C ALA A 221 9.55 16.72 -18.82
N GLY A 222 8.96 16.22 -19.92
CA GLY A 222 9.30 14.93 -20.53
C GLY A 222 10.53 14.96 -21.44
N LEU A 223 11.02 16.14 -21.79
CA LEU A 223 12.24 16.35 -22.58
C LEU A 223 13.52 16.47 -21.72
N ALA A 224 13.36 16.55 -20.39
CA ALA A 224 14.43 16.77 -19.41
C ALA A 224 14.77 15.49 -18.63
#